data_AF-A0A5C5Z2E3-F1
#
_entry.id   AF-A0A5C5Z2E3-F1
#
_cell.length_a   1.000
_cell.length_b   1.000
_cell.length_c   1.000
_cell.angle_alpha   90.00
_cell.angle_beta   90.00
_cell.angle_gamma   90.00
#
_symmetry.space_group_name_H-M   'P 1'
#
loop_
_entity.id
_entity.type
_entity.pdbx_description
1 polymer ?
#
loop_
_entity_poly.entity_id
_entity_poly.type
_entity_poly.pdbx_seq_one_letter_code
_entity_poly.pdbx_strand_id
1 'polypeptide(L)'
;MTNKVSGDEKLDETQFMRLFVQHEPVLRCVARSMLADWMAVDDVLQEAGVTMWEKIGQLENADGFLPWARVIVRLKCHSTINSSRRSRLVLSEEAVRLLAVEIDSVDRDRYEANLYVLQGCLGKLSMQQRDLVLAPYRDGIEVQDIAARVGKSANALYKQLGRLRAKLSECVERNLKADGSGEGLAL
;
A
#
# COMPACT_ATOMS: atom_id res chain seq x y z
N MET A 1 -1.56 53.27 -5.33
CA MET A 1 -1.75 52.75 -3.97
C MET A 1 -1.86 51.24 -4.06
N THR A 2 -0.94 50.60 -3.37
CA THR A 2 -0.61 49.17 -3.38
C THR A 2 -1.76 48.29 -2.89
N ASN A 3 -1.99 47.17 -3.56
CA ASN A 3 -2.00 45.90 -2.83
C ASN A 3 -1.51 44.75 -3.71
N LYS A 4 -0.22 44.46 -3.55
CA LYS A 4 0.45 43.27 -4.05
C LYS A 4 0.13 42.17 -3.04
N VAL A 5 -0.71 41.21 -3.40
CA VAL A 5 -0.90 40.00 -2.58
C VAL A 5 0.37 39.16 -2.75
N SER A 6 1.33 39.43 -1.88
CA SER A 6 2.40 38.50 -1.55
C SER A 6 1.90 37.60 -0.41
N GLY A 7 1.94 36.30 -0.64
CA GLY A 7 1.61 35.28 0.35
C GLY A 7 2.10 33.93 -0.17
N ASP A 8 3.40 33.70 -0.06
CA ASP A 8 4.05 32.40 -0.21
C ASP A 8 3.57 31.54 0.99
N GLU A 9 2.35 30.97 0.88
CA GLU A 9 1.70 30.27 1.98
C GLU A 9 2.31 28.87 2.09
N LYS A 10 3.45 28.82 2.79
CA LYS A 10 4.13 27.59 3.18
C LYS A 10 3.11 26.68 3.87
N LEU A 11 2.92 25.46 3.36
CA LEU A 11 2.00 24.48 3.94
C LEU A 11 2.24 24.36 5.45
N ASP A 12 1.19 24.57 6.24
CA ASP A 12 1.29 24.52 7.70
C ASP A 12 1.38 23.06 8.21
N GLU A 13 1.74 22.88 9.50
CA GLU A 13 1.83 21.58 10.17
C GLU A 13 0.56 20.74 10.00
N THR A 14 -0.61 21.38 10.07
CA THR A 14 -1.91 20.71 10.02
C THR A 14 -2.23 20.27 8.59
N GLN A 15 -1.92 21.09 7.59
CA GLN A 15 -2.09 20.80 6.17
C GLN A 15 -1.19 19.64 5.75
N PHE A 16 0.07 19.64 6.19
CA PHE A 16 0.96 18.50 5.98
C PHE A 16 0.38 17.21 6.58
N MET A 17 0.00 17.24 7.86
CA MET A 17 -0.51 16.04 8.52
C MET A 17 -1.79 15.52 7.86
N ARG A 18 -2.67 16.40 7.38
CA ARG A 18 -3.86 16.01 6.60
C ARG A 18 -3.47 15.31 5.31
N LEU A 19 -2.58 15.90 4.51
CA LEU A 19 -2.11 15.32 3.25
C LEU A 19 -1.40 13.99 3.47
N PHE A 20 -0.53 13.91 4.49
CA PHE A 20 0.19 12.70 4.82
C PHE A 20 -0.79 11.57 5.21
N VAL A 21 -1.68 11.81 6.17
CA VAL A 21 -2.66 10.79 6.61
C VAL A 21 -3.60 10.38 5.46
N GLN A 22 -4.01 11.34 4.62
CA GLN A 22 -4.87 11.08 3.47
C GLN A 22 -4.21 10.16 2.43
N HIS A 23 -2.90 10.29 2.22
CA HIS A 23 -2.17 9.59 1.17
C HIS A 23 -1.32 8.41 1.67
N GLU A 24 -1.12 8.27 2.98
CA GLU A 24 -0.35 7.18 3.59
C GLU A 24 -0.76 5.80 3.07
N PRO A 25 -2.05 5.44 2.91
CA PRO A 25 -2.42 4.12 2.43
C PRO A 25 -1.92 3.83 1.01
N VAL A 26 -1.91 4.83 0.14
CA VAL A 26 -1.37 4.72 -1.23
C VAL A 26 0.16 4.65 -1.21
N LEU A 27 0.80 5.45 -0.35
CA LEU A 27 2.26 5.42 -0.16
C LEU A 27 2.72 4.06 0.40
N ARG A 28 1.93 3.46 1.30
CA ARG A 28 2.13 2.11 1.80
C ARG A 28 2.05 1.07 0.69
N CYS A 29 1.13 1.19 -0.26
CA CYS A 29 1.07 0.32 -1.44
C CYS A 29 2.36 0.42 -2.28
N VAL A 30 2.92 1.63 -2.44
CA VAL A 30 4.22 1.82 -3.11
C VAL A 30 5.33 1.09 -2.36
N ALA A 31 5.44 1.26 -1.05
CA ALA A 31 6.47 0.58 -0.27
C ALA A 31 6.30 -0.95 -0.31
N ARG A 32 5.07 -1.44 -0.21
CA ARG A 32 4.75 -2.88 -0.15
C ARG A 32 5.03 -3.62 -1.45
N SER A 33 5.02 -2.94 -2.59
CA SER A 33 5.39 -3.56 -3.87
C SER A 33 6.89 -3.71 -4.04
N MET A 34 7.68 -2.91 -3.33
CA MET A 34 9.14 -2.91 -3.41
C MET A 34 9.77 -3.78 -2.30
N LEU A 35 9.13 -3.85 -1.13
CA LEU A 35 9.66 -4.51 0.06
C LEU A 35 8.84 -5.75 0.42
N ALA A 36 9.52 -6.87 0.69
CA ALA A 36 8.90 -8.12 1.08
C ALA A 36 8.46 -8.14 2.56
N ASP A 37 9.22 -7.46 3.43
CA ASP A 37 9.03 -7.41 4.88
C ASP A 37 8.08 -6.27 5.29
N TRP A 38 7.16 -6.57 6.21
CA TRP A 38 6.19 -5.61 6.74
C TRP A 38 6.85 -4.58 7.65
N MET A 39 7.81 -4.98 8.48
CA MET A 39 8.50 -4.05 9.38
C MET A 39 9.29 -3.02 8.59
N ALA A 40 9.99 -3.47 7.54
CA ALA A 40 10.69 -2.58 6.62
C ALA A 40 9.77 -1.56 5.92
N VAL A 41 8.50 -1.90 5.67
CA VAL A 41 7.53 -0.95 5.10
C VAL A 41 7.17 0.13 6.11
N ASP A 42 6.92 -0.24 7.36
CA ASP A 42 6.61 0.72 8.43
C ASP A 42 7.77 1.68 8.67
N ASP A 43 9.00 1.16 8.77
CA ASP A 43 10.21 1.97 8.94
C ASP A 43 10.39 2.95 7.78
N VAL A 44 10.19 2.47 6.53
CA VAL A 44 10.27 3.33 5.35
C VAL A 44 9.24 4.44 5.37
N LEU A 45 7.99 4.15 5.72
CA LEU A 45 6.94 5.19 5.77
C LEU A 45 7.18 6.20 6.89
N GLN A 46 7.70 5.75 8.03
CA GLN A 46 8.09 6.65 9.12
C GLN A 46 9.21 7.59 8.67
N GLU A 47 10.32 7.06 8.16
CA GLU A 47 11.44 7.88 7.69
C GLU A 47 11.07 8.78 6.52
N ALA A 48 10.21 8.28 5.61
CA ALA A 48 9.70 9.06 4.50
C ALA A 48 8.83 10.21 5.00
N GLY A 49 7.97 9.99 6.01
CA GLY A 49 7.18 11.04 6.64
C GLY A 49 8.04 12.14 7.24
N VAL A 50 9.11 11.79 7.97
CA VAL A 50 10.09 12.77 8.48
C VAL A 50 10.76 13.54 7.33
N THR A 51 11.19 12.84 6.29
CA THR A 51 11.83 13.48 5.12
C THR A 51 10.87 14.42 4.38
N MET A 52 9.59 14.03 4.25
CA MET A 52 8.56 14.87 3.66
C MET A 52 8.35 16.12 4.52
N TRP A 53 8.24 15.97 5.84
CA TRP A 53 8.09 17.10 6.75
C TRP A 53 9.22 18.13 6.61
N GLU A 54 10.48 17.67 6.62
CA GLU A 54 11.65 18.54 6.44
C GLU A 54 11.67 19.27 5.10
N LYS A 55 11.10 18.65 4.06
CA LYS A 55 11.14 19.15 2.67
C LYS A 55 9.83 19.74 2.19
N ILE A 56 8.81 19.87 3.04
CA ILE A 56 7.47 20.30 2.63
C ILE A 56 7.47 21.71 2.00
N GLY A 57 8.42 22.56 2.38
CA GLY A 57 8.62 23.88 1.76
C GLY A 57 9.07 23.84 0.30
N GLN A 58 9.38 22.68 -0.27
CA GLN A 58 9.64 22.50 -1.71
C GLN A 58 8.35 22.26 -2.50
N LEU A 59 7.22 22.01 -1.82
CA LEU A 59 5.97 21.72 -2.46
C LEU A 59 5.23 23.03 -2.77
N GLU A 60 4.98 23.27 -4.05
CA GLU A 60 4.30 24.49 -4.53
C GLU A 60 2.79 24.47 -4.26
N ASN A 61 2.16 23.28 -4.28
CA ASN A 61 0.73 23.10 -4.06
C ASN A 61 0.39 21.71 -3.50
N ALA A 62 -0.77 21.60 -2.84
CA ALA A 62 -1.25 20.35 -2.26
C ALA A 62 -1.49 19.25 -3.30
N ASP A 63 -1.91 19.60 -4.52
CA ASP A 63 -2.20 18.64 -5.61
C ASP A 63 -0.96 17.86 -6.04
N GLY A 64 0.23 18.46 -5.91
CA GLY A 64 1.52 17.83 -6.17
C GLY A 64 2.01 16.89 -5.07
N PHE A 65 1.32 16.80 -3.93
CA PHE A 65 1.81 16.08 -2.75
C PHE A 65 2.04 14.60 -3.05
N LEU A 66 1.04 13.90 -3.61
CA LEU A 66 1.14 12.45 -3.81
C LEU A 66 2.28 12.08 -4.78
N PRO A 67 2.40 12.65 -5.99
CA PRO A 67 3.53 12.38 -6.88
C PRO A 67 4.90 12.64 -6.23
N TRP A 68 5.03 13.75 -5.50
CA TRP A 68 6.26 14.11 -4.79
C TRP A 68 6.59 13.13 -3.66
N ALA A 69 5.60 12.77 -2.84
CA ALA A 69 5.73 11.83 -1.73
C ALA A 69 6.11 10.42 -2.22
N ARG A 70 5.57 9.97 -3.35
CA ARG A 70 5.93 8.67 -3.96
C ARG A 70 7.42 8.60 -4.32
N VAL A 71 7.99 9.70 -4.82
CA VAL A 71 9.44 9.75 -5.12
C VAL A 71 10.25 9.54 -3.84
N ILE A 72 9.89 10.20 -2.74
CA ILE A 72 10.57 10.06 -1.45
C ILE A 72 10.48 8.62 -0.94
N VAL A 73 9.29 8.02 -0.95
CA VAL A 73 9.08 6.62 -0.52
C VAL A 73 9.92 5.66 -1.35
N ARG A 74 9.96 5.82 -2.68
CA ARG A 74 10.79 4.97 -3.55
C ARG A 74 12.27 5.07 -3.22
N LEU A 75 12.77 6.28 -3.02
CA LEU A 75 14.18 6.47 -2.66
C LEU A 75 14.51 5.78 -1.33
N LYS A 76 13.60 5.85 -0.34
CA LYS A 76 13.74 5.14 0.94
C LYS A 76 13.68 3.61 0.77
N CYS A 77 12.79 3.09 -0.06
CA CYS A 77 12.76 1.67 -0.42
C CYS A 77 14.07 1.23 -1.08
N HIS A 78 14.57 1.97 -2.07
CA HIS A 78 15.84 1.66 -2.73
C HIS A 78 17.02 1.68 -1.75
N SER A 79 17.07 2.66 -0.85
CA SER A 79 18.07 2.72 0.22
C SER A 79 18.02 1.44 1.07
N THR A 80 16.83 1.07 1.54
CA THR A 80 16.57 -0.13 2.36
C THR A 80 16.97 -1.43 1.65
N ILE A 81 16.66 -1.54 0.35
CA ILE A 81 17.04 -2.68 -0.48
C ILE A 81 18.57 -2.75 -0.63
N ASN A 82 19.24 -1.62 -0.85
CA ASN A 82 20.68 -1.56 -1.06
C ASN A 82 21.47 -1.88 0.22
N SER A 83 21.01 -1.41 1.38
CA SER A 83 21.58 -1.78 2.69
C SER A 83 21.30 -3.24 3.03
N SER A 84 20.19 -3.80 2.55
CA SER A 84 19.79 -5.20 2.73
C SER A 84 20.28 -6.14 1.64
N ARG A 85 21.15 -5.71 0.72
CA ARG A 85 21.60 -6.47 -0.47
C ARG A 85 22.48 -7.71 -0.16
N ARG A 86 22.66 -8.04 1.12
CA ARG A 86 23.15 -9.37 1.57
C ARG A 86 22.01 -10.38 1.81
N SER A 87 20.75 -9.96 1.77
CA SER A 87 19.56 -10.83 1.88
C SER A 87 19.12 -11.33 0.51
N ARG A 88 18.76 -12.61 0.43
CA ARG A 88 18.60 -13.40 -0.82
C ARG A 88 17.32 -13.15 -1.63
N LEU A 89 16.50 -12.15 -1.27
CA LEU A 89 15.13 -12.03 -1.81
C LEU A 89 14.83 -10.59 -2.29
N VAL A 90 15.63 -10.08 -3.22
CA VAL A 90 15.42 -8.76 -3.83
C VAL A 90 14.86 -8.94 -5.24
N LEU A 91 13.74 -8.28 -5.54
CA LEU A 91 13.21 -8.18 -6.90
C LEU A 91 14.23 -7.46 -7.80
N SER A 92 14.29 -7.82 -9.09
CA SER A 92 15.16 -7.09 -10.02
C SER A 92 14.76 -5.61 -10.09
N GLU A 93 15.72 -4.74 -10.37
CA GLU A 93 15.46 -3.30 -10.51
C GLU A 93 14.39 -3.03 -11.59
N GLU A 94 14.38 -3.81 -12.67
CA GLU A 94 13.36 -3.75 -13.71
C GLU A 94 11.97 -4.16 -13.21
N ALA A 95 11.86 -5.24 -12.41
CA ALA A 95 10.59 -5.65 -11.83
C ALA A 95 10.04 -4.59 -10.86
N VAL A 96 10.93 -3.98 -10.05
CA VAL A 96 10.59 -2.87 -9.16
C VAL A 96 10.10 -1.64 -9.95
N ARG A 97 10.76 -1.32 -11.07
CA ARG A 97 10.34 -0.21 -11.96
C ARG A 97 8.97 -0.46 -12.58
N LEU A 98 8.70 -1.66 -13.10
CA LEU A 98 7.41 -2.01 -13.68
C LEU A 98 6.27 -1.93 -12.65
N LEU A 99 6.51 -2.45 -11.43
CA LEU A 99 5.55 -2.34 -10.32
C LEU A 99 5.31 -0.88 -9.92
N ALA A 100 6.37 -0.06 -9.92
CA ALA A 100 6.26 1.36 -9.60
C ALA A 100 5.35 2.11 -10.59
N VAL A 101 5.45 1.84 -11.89
CA VAL A 101 4.59 2.46 -12.93
C VAL A 101 3.13 2.08 -12.73
N GLU A 102 2.83 0.80 -12.48
CA GLU A 102 1.47 0.34 -12.24
C GLU A 102 0.86 1.03 -11.01
N ILE A 103 1.65 1.14 -9.93
CA ILE A 103 1.19 1.77 -8.68
C ILE A 103 1.06 3.29 -8.83
N ASP A 104 1.79 3.92 -9.73
CA ASP A 104 1.60 5.35 -9.99
C ASP A 104 0.22 5.67 -10.52
N SER A 105 -0.42 4.72 -11.21
CA SER A 105 -1.81 4.87 -11.63
C SER A 105 -2.83 4.62 -10.50
N VAL A 106 -2.41 4.14 -9.32
CA VAL A 106 -3.28 3.99 -8.15
C VAL A 106 -3.37 5.32 -7.41
N ASP A 107 -4.43 6.07 -7.66
CA ASP A 107 -4.82 7.18 -6.79
C ASP A 107 -5.63 6.70 -5.57
N ARG A 108 -6.05 7.66 -4.76
CA ARG A 108 -6.85 7.41 -3.56
C ARG A 108 -8.19 6.78 -3.91
N ASP A 109 -8.86 7.27 -4.93
CA ASP A 109 -10.22 6.84 -5.26
C ASP A 109 -10.22 5.39 -5.77
N ARG A 110 -9.22 5.04 -6.60
CA ARG A 110 -8.99 3.66 -7.03
C ARG A 110 -8.60 2.75 -5.87
N TYR A 111 -7.79 3.23 -4.93
CA TYR A 111 -7.48 2.48 -3.70
C TYR A 111 -8.75 2.22 -2.88
N GLU A 112 -9.59 3.23 -2.66
CA GLU A 112 -10.84 3.12 -1.90
C GLU A 112 -11.85 2.19 -2.57
N ALA A 113 -12.01 2.28 -3.89
CA ALA A 113 -12.85 1.37 -4.67
C ALA A 113 -12.37 -0.09 -4.55
N ASN A 114 -11.06 -0.34 -4.72
CA ASN A 114 -10.48 -1.67 -4.55
C ASN A 114 -10.67 -2.20 -3.12
N LEU A 115 -10.49 -1.35 -2.11
CA LEU A 115 -10.68 -1.71 -0.70
C LEU A 115 -12.14 -2.07 -0.42
N TYR A 116 -13.09 -1.30 -0.95
CA TYR A 116 -14.52 -1.59 -0.82
C TYR A 116 -14.89 -2.96 -1.41
N VAL A 117 -14.41 -3.27 -2.62
CA VAL A 117 -14.62 -4.58 -3.25
C VAL A 117 -13.99 -5.70 -2.43
N LEU A 118 -12.76 -5.52 -1.95
CA LEU A 118 -12.08 -6.49 -1.09
C LEU A 118 -12.87 -6.75 0.20
N GLN A 119 -13.36 -5.71 0.87
CA GLN A 119 -14.18 -5.83 2.08
C GLN A 119 -15.47 -6.61 1.79
N GLY A 120 -16.15 -6.32 0.68
CA GLY A 120 -17.32 -7.08 0.25
C GLY A 120 -17.02 -8.56 -0.01
N CYS A 121 -15.87 -8.87 -0.61
CA CYS A 121 -15.44 -10.25 -0.85
C CYS A 121 -15.01 -10.99 0.44
N LEU A 122 -14.33 -10.31 1.38
CA LEU A 122 -14.08 -10.83 2.72
C LEU A 122 -15.39 -11.09 3.48
N GLY A 123 -16.41 -10.27 3.22
CA GLY A 123 -17.81 -10.43 3.63
C GLY A 123 -18.39 -11.81 3.34
N LYS A 124 -18.01 -12.39 2.20
CA LYS A 124 -18.52 -13.68 1.68
C LYS A 124 -17.81 -14.91 2.28
N LEU A 125 -16.72 -14.71 3.02
CA LEU A 125 -16.04 -15.78 3.75
C LEU A 125 -16.70 -16.00 5.11
N SER A 126 -16.70 -17.25 5.60
CA SER A 126 -17.09 -17.51 6.98
C SER A 126 -16.12 -16.83 7.95
N MET A 127 -16.54 -16.56 9.19
CA MET A 127 -15.70 -15.93 10.21
C MET A 127 -14.36 -16.65 10.38
N GLN A 128 -14.38 -17.98 10.48
CA GLN A 128 -13.17 -18.81 10.58
C GLN A 128 -12.26 -18.72 9.36
N GLN A 129 -12.84 -18.63 8.16
CA GLN A 129 -12.07 -18.47 6.92
C GLN A 129 -11.42 -17.09 6.84
N ARG A 130 -12.16 -16.04 7.22
CA ARG A 130 -11.66 -14.66 7.25
C ARG A 130 -10.53 -14.52 8.25
N ASP A 131 -10.71 -15.01 9.47
CA ASP A 131 -9.65 -14.99 10.49
C ASP A 131 -8.40 -15.70 10.03
N LEU A 132 -8.55 -16.87 9.39
CA LEU A 132 -7.40 -17.60 8.86
C LEU A 132 -6.67 -16.82 7.76
N VAL A 133 -7.40 -16.23 6.80
CA VAL A 133 -6.80 -15.47 5.69
C VAL A 133 -6.10 -14.21 6.19
N LEU A 134 -6.64 -13.56 7.23
CA LEU A 134 -6.09 -12.32 7.78
C LEU A 134 -4.95 -12.55 8.79
N ALA A 135 -4.85 -13.74 9.37
CA ALA A 135 -3.87 -14.02 10.42
C ALA A 135 -2.40 -13.75 10.03
N PRO A 136 -1.92 -14.05 8.80
CA PRO A 136 -0.55 -13.71 8.39
C PRO A 136 -0.25 -12.21 8.27
N TYR A 137 -1.29 -11.37 8.33
CA TYR A 137 -1.19 -9.91 8.28
C TYR A 137 -1.33 -9.29 9.68
N ARG A 138 -1.52 -10.11 10.72
CA ARG A 138 -1.49 -9.68 12.12
C ARG A 138 -0.07 -9.91 12.64
N ASP A 139 0.49 -8.92 13.33
CA ASP A 139 1.88 -8.96 13.79
C ASP A 139 2.18 -10.22 14.61
N GLY A 140 3.34 -10.83 14.31
CA GLY A 140 3.94 -11.86 15.14
C GLY A 140 3.27 -13.24 15.12
N ILE A 141 2.44 -13.55 14.11
CA ILE A 141 1.81 -14.89 14.00
C ILE A 141 2.38 -15.65 12.81
N GLU A 142 3.17 -16.69 13.07
CA GLU A 142 3.57 -17.61 12.01
C GLU A 142 2.45 -18.59 11.65
N VAL A 143 2.38 -18.98 10.38
CA VAL A 143 1.40 -19.98 9.90
C VAL A 143 1.55 -21.30 10.67
N GLN A 144 2.75 -21.62 11.16
CA GLN A 144 2.99 -22.80 12.00
C GLN A 144 2.28 -22.71 13.36
N ASP A 145 2.28 -21.54 14.00
CA ASP A 145 1.59 -21.32 15.27
C ASP A 145 0.08 -21.46 15.13
N ILE A 146 -0.48 -20.98 14.01
CA ILE A 146 -1.90 -21.15 13.69
C ILE A 146 -2.22 -22.62 13.47
N ALA A 147 -1.34 -23.35 12.77
CA ALA A 147 -1.53 -24.78 12.50
C ALA A 147 -1.57 -25.57 13.82
N ALA A 148 -0.66 -25.26 14.76
CA ALA A 148 -0.63 -25.84 16.09
C ALA A 148 -1.91 -25.53 16.89
N ARG A 149 -2.37 -24.27 16.90
CA ARG A 149 -3.60 -23.84 17.62
C ARG A 149 -4.87 -24.51 17.09
N VAL A 150 -4.94 -24.79 15.79
CA VAL A 150 -6.11 -25.37 15.11
C VAL A 150 -6.01 -26.90 14.98
N GLY A 151 -4.92 -27.51 15.47
CA GLY A 151 -4.72 -28.96 15.42
C GLY A 151 -4.54 -29.52 14.00
N LYS A 152 -3.99 -28.72 13.07
CA LYS A 152 -3.73 -29.14 11.68
C LYS A 152 -2.24 -29.14 11.39
N SER A 153 -1.81 -29.91 10.39
CA SER A 153 -0.43 -29.78 9.89
C SER A 153 -0.23 -28.46 9.16
N ALA A 154 0.99 -27.91 9.21
CA ALA A 154 1.35 -26.69 8.49
C ALA A 154 1.02 -26.82 6.99
N ASN A 155 1.33 -27.97 6.37
CA ASN A 155 1.00 -28.24 4.96
C ASN A 155 -0.50 -28.20 4.67
N ALA A 156 -1.34 -28.76 5.54
CA ALA A 156 -2.79 -28.68 5.38
C ALA A 156 -3.28 -27.23 5.48
N LEU A 157 -2.69 -26.44 6.39
CA LEU A 157 -3.02 -25.04 6.57
C LEU A 157 -2.59 -24.18 5.37
N TYR A 158 -1.38 -24.38 4.83
CA TYR A 158 -0.92 -23.71 3.61
C TYR A 158 -1.83 -24.00 2.42
N LYS A 159 -2.25 -25.26 2.22
CA LYS A 159 -3.21 -25.61 1.17
C LYS A 159 -4.57 -24.94 1.37
N GLN A 160 -5.05 -24.89 2.62
CA GLN A 160 -6.31 -24.21 2.95
C GLN A 160 -6.20 -22.69 2.68
N LEU A 161 -5.12 -22.05 3.11
CA LEU A 161 -4.82 -20.63 2.84
C LEU A 161 -4.74 -20.35 1.35
N GLY A 162 -4.04 -21.18 0.58
CA GLY A 162 -3.93 -21.04 -0.88
C GLY A 162 -5.30 -21.07 -1.56
N ARG A 163 -6.16 -22.03 -1.20
CA ARG A 163 -7.53 -22.12 -1.73
C ARG A 163 -8.38 -20.90 -1.35
N LEU A 164 -8.28 -20.43 -0.12
CA LEU A 164 -9.03 -19.25 0.33
C LEU A 164 -8.55 -17.97 -0.37
N ARG A 165 -7.24 -17.80 -0.57
CA ARG A 165 -6.67 -16.68 -1.33
C ARG A 165 -7.09 -16.71 -2.79
N ALA A 166 -7.09 -17.88 -3.44
CA ALA A 166 -7.59 -18.03 -4.81
C ALA A 166 -9.07 -17.63 -4.91
N LYS A 167 -9.92 -18.16 -4.01
CA LYS A 167 -11.34 -17.79 -3.93
C LYS A 167 -11.54 -16.29 -3.71
N LEU A 168 -10.71 -15.65 -2.87
CA LEU A 168 -10.77 -14.22 -2.62
C LEU A 168 -10.36 -13.42 -3.86
N SER A 169 -9.26 -13.82 -4.54
CA SER A 169 -8.80 -13.20 -5.78
C SER A 169 -9.85 -13.25 -6.87
N GLU A 170 -10.43 -14.43 -7.12
CA GLU A 170 -11.51 -14.60 -8.11
C GLU A 170 -12.73 -13.74 -7.80
N CYS A 171 -13.08 -13.58 -6.52
CA CYS A 171 -14.15 -12.68 -6.12
C CYS A 171 -13.80 -11.23 -6.44
N VAL A 172 -12.62 -10.77 -6.03
CA VAL A 172 -12.20 -9.38 -6.23
C VAL A 172 -12.11 -9.06 -7.73
N GLU A 173 -11.42 -9.88 -8.52
CA GLU A 173 -11.28 -9.71 -9.97
C GLU A 173 -12.62 -9.65 -10.68
N ARG A 174 -13.59 -10.48 -10.27
CA ARG A 174 -14.93 -10.48 -10.87
C ARG A 174 -15.70 -9.20 -10.56
N ASN A 175 -15.61 -8.70 -9.33
CA ASN A 175 -16.35 -7.51 -8.92
C ASN A 175 -15.67 -6.24 -9.47
N LEU A 176 -14.33 -6.18 -9.54
CA LEU A 176 -13.62 -5.08 -10.20
C LEU A 176 -13.94 -4.99 -11.70
N LYS A 177 -14.08 -6.12 -12.40
CA LYS A 177 -14.52 -6.14 -13.81
C LYS A 177 -15.96 -5.67 -13.99
N ALA A 178 -16.85 -6.04 -13.06
CA ALA A 178 -18.24 -5.61 -13.06
C ALA A 178 -18.38 -4.10 -12.80
N ASP A 179 -17.59 -3.56 -11.87
CA ASP A 179 -17.54 -2.13 -11.57
C ASP A 179 -16.89 -1.33 -12.72
N GLY A 180 -15.87 -1.90 -13.39
CA GLY A 180 -15.26 -1.34 -14.60
C GLY A 180 -16.14 -1.38 -15.86
N SER A 181 -17.38 -1.89 -15.77
CA SER A 181 -18.37 -1.87 -16.86
C SER A 181 -19.25 -0.60 -16.85
N GLY A 182 -19.02 0.31 -15.89
CA GLY A 182 -19.78 1.55 -15.70
C GLY A 182 -19.15 2.82 -16.30
N GLU A 183 -17.87 2.80 -16.69
CA GLU A 183 -17.18 3.96 -17.27
C GLU A 183 -16.29 3.55 -18.44
N GLY A 184 -16.91 3.49 -19.62
CA GLY A 184 -16.24 3.38 -20.91
C GLY A 184 -16.82 4.38 -21.90
N LEU A 185 -16.05 5.44 -22.16
CA LEU A 185 -16.13 6.38 -23.29
C LEU A 185 -17.29 7.40 -23.34
N ALA A 186 -17.02 8.56 -22.74
CA ALA A 186 -17.30 9.84 -23.37
C ALA A 186 -15.99 10.65 -23.48
N LEU A 187 -15.17 10.29 -24.46
CA LEU A 187 -14.27 11.19 -25.18
C LEU A 187 -14.28 10.77 -26.66
#